data_AF-A0A8S8YK32-F1
#
_entry.id   AF-A0A8S8YK32-F1
#
_cell.length_a   1.000
_cell.length_b   1.000
_cell.length_c   1.000
_cell.angle_alpha   90.00
_cell.angle_beta   90.00
_cell.angle_gamma   90.00
#
_symmetry.space_group_name_H-M   'P 1'
#
loop_
_entity.id
_entity.type
_entity.pdbx_description
1 polymer ?
#
loop_
_entity_poly.entity_id
_entity_poly.type
_entity_poly.pdbx_seq_one_letter_code
_entity_poly.pdbx_strand_id
1 'polypeptide(L)'
;MQPFGSLLKRAAATCVILSLLLACAPTASADDDMASASILSDGSSGTGTVNADGDQDDYWRIDLINGDRVSISVDATWGAGTGDDCGWWIFGDTDHWEGKVKFRNSAGDELLERTIKSDGGPTSVSVDIDPASSSWGGTGTPNGNTSWYIQIRSSGTDCEDDYDYTITANIDTDDRDRDEDTFPDDDDDCPETPGTSTQDRNGCVDGDGDGFGQIGEMPSPMKVANGLTKTKMDSETIQMA
;
A
#
# COMPACT_ATOMS: atom_id res chain seq x y z
N MET A 1 -40.49 22.18 -26.18
CA MET A 1 -39.16 22.79 -25.97
C MET A 1 -39.18 23.51 -24.63
N GLN A 2 -38.35 23.32 -23.61
CA GLN A 2 -37.19 22.47 -23.30
C GLN A 2 -37.01 22.65 -21.76
N PRO A 3 -37.04 21.62 -20.88
CA PRO A 3 -36.67 21.78 -19.48
C PRO A 3 -35.17 21.50 -19.30
N PHE A 4 -34.30 22.42 -19.75
CA PHE A 4 -32.84 22.19 -19.78
C PHE A 4 -32.08 22.97 -18.69
N GLY A 5 -32.76 23.84 -17.94
CA GLY A 5 -32.10 24.72 -16.96
C GLY A 5 -31.79 24.10 -15.59
N SER A 6 -32.46 23.01 -15.20
CA SER A 6 -32.26 22.39 -13.87
C SER A 6 -31.12 21.37 -13.85
N LEU A 7 -30.88 20.67 -14.97
CA LEU A 7 -29.79 19.70 -15.12
C LEU A 7 -28.41 20.38 -15.12
N LEU A 8 -28.28 21.55 -15.76
CA LEU A 8 -27.02 22.29 -15.83
C LEU A 8 -26.57 22.80 -14.44
N LYS A 9 -27.52 23.23 -13.61
CA LYS A 9 -27.26 23.69 -12.23
C LYS A 9 -26.89 22.53 -11.30
N ARG A 10 -27.50 21.36 -11.49
CA ARG A 10 -27.17 20.14 -10.75
C ARG A 10 -25.80 19.61 -11.16
N ALA A 11 -25.49 19.56 -12.45
CA ALA A 11 -24.17 19.15 -12.95
C ALA A 11 -23.05 20.07 -12.47
N ALA A 12 -23.25 21.39 -12.51
CA ALA A 12 -22.27 22.35 -11.99
C ALA A 12 -22.05 22.21 -10.47
N ALA A 13 -23.12 21.98 -9.69
CA ALA A 13 -22.99 21.74 -8.26
C ALA A 13 -22.25 20.42 -7.95
N THR A 14 -22.52 19.35 -8.71
CA THR A 14 -21.80 18.07 -8.57
C THR A 14 -20.33 18.20 -8.94
N CYS A 15 -19.98 18.95 -10.01
CA CYS A 15 -18.59 19.21 -10.36
C CYS A 15 -17.87 20.03 -9.29
N VAL A 16 -18.49 21.08 -8.73
CA VAL A 16 -17.89 21.89 -7.65
C VAL A 16 -17.70 21.08 -6.37
N ILE A 17 -18.67 20.23 -6.01
CA ILE A 17 -18.56 19.35 -4.84
C ILE A 17 -17.48 18.28 -5.05
N LEU A 18 -17.37 17.70 -6.25
CA LEU A 18 -16.30 16.75 -6.60
C LEU A 18 -14.92 17.43 -6.60
N SER A 19 -14.83 18.68 -7.07
CA SER A 19 -13.60 19.48 -7.01
C SER A 19 -13.23 19.92 -5.59
N LEU A 20 -14.20 20.18 -4.70
CA LEU A 20 -13.94 20.48 -3.29
C LEU A 20 -13.63 19.22 -2.45
N LEU A 21 -14.21 18.06 -2.79
CA LEU A 21 -13.89 16.78 -2.13
C LEU A 21 -12.48 16.29 -2.48
N LEU A 22 -11.99 16.59 -3.68
CA LEU A 22 -10.61 16.30 -4.09
C LEU A 22 -9.57 17.22 -3.41
N ALA A 23 -10.00 18.36 -2.86
CA ALA A 23 -9.14 19.34 -2.19
C ALA A 23 -9.03 19.14 -0.66
N CYS A 24 -9.63 18.08 -0.13
CA CYS A 24 -9.67 17.80 1.32
C CYS A 24 -8.85 16.56 1.71
N ALA A 25 -8.01 16.04 0.81
CA ALA A 25 -7.04 15.02 1.19
C ALA A 25 -6.09 15.61 2.25
N PRO A 26 -5.82 14.91 3.36
CA PRO A 26 -4.81 15.34 4.31
C PRO A 26 -3.48 15.47 3.56
N THR A 27 -2.94 16.69 3.50
CA THR A 27 -1.61 16.94 2.96
C THR A 27 -0.62 16.79 4.10
N ALA A 28 0.18 15.74 4.03
CA ALA A 28 1.40 15.66 4.82
C ALA A 28 2.49 16.51 4.13
N SER A 29 3.51 16.94 4.87
CA SER A 29 4.70 17.66 4.35
C SER A 29 5.92 16.78 4.47
N ALA A 30 6.88 16.87 3.55
CA ALA A 30 8.09 16.08 3.61
C ALA A 30 9.03 16.45 4.77
N ASP A 31 10.04 15.60 5.00
CA ASP A 31 11.07 15.74 6.05
C ASP A 31 12.42 15.23 5.51
N ASP A 32 13.51 15.97 5.78
CA ASP A 32 14.85 15.68 5.27
C ASP A 32 15.49 14.41 5.84
N ASP A 33 14.94 13.86 6.92
CA ASP A 33 15.43 12.65 7.58
C ASP A 33 14.43 11.49 7.44
N MET A 34 14.92 10.37 6.92
CA MET A 34 14.19 9.10 6.84
C MET A 34 13.58 8.69 8.18
N ALA A 35 14.24 8.99 9.30
CA ALA A 35 13.75 8.62 10.62
C ALA A 35 12.49 9.40 11.05
N SER A 36 12.32 10.63 10.56
CA SER A 36 11.16 11.51 10.82
C SER A 36 10.20 11.64 9.64
N ALA A 37 10.47 10.91 8.54
CA ALA A 37 9.66 10.88 7.33
C ALA A 37 8.15 10.84 7.59
N SER A 38 7.44 11.75 6.93
CA SER A 38 5.99 11.84 6.99
C SER A 38 5.32 10.61 6.38
N ILE A 39 4.21 10.19 7.01
CA ILE A 39 3.50 8.98 6.61
C ILE A 39 2.48 9.29 5.50
N LEU A 40 2.56 8.54 4.41
CA LEU A 40 1.53 8.43 3.38
C LEU A 40 0.60 7.27 3.72
N SER A 41 -0.71 7.56 3.70
CA SER A 41 -1.78 6.56 3.81
C SER A 41 -2.44 6.32 2.45
N ASP A 42 -3.31 5.32 2.38
CA ASP A 42 -4.10 5.05 1.18
C ASP A 42 -4.89 6.28 0.70
N GLY A 43 -4.83 6.54 -0.60
CA GLY A 43 -5.44 7.68 -1.29
C GLY A 43 -4.92 9.06 -0.89
N SER A 44 -3.88 9.13 -0.04
CA SER A 44 -3.33 10.41 0.43
C SER A 44 -2.32 10.99 -0.55
N SER A 45 -2.11 12.30 -0.44
CA SER A 45 -1.05 13.00 -1.14
C SER A 45 -0.23 13.86 -0.20
N GLY A 46 1.02 14.07 -0.60
CA GLY A 46 1.98 14.94 0.06
C GLY A 46 2.59 15.89 -0.95
N THR A 47 3.12 17.01 -0.48
CA THR A 47 3.81 17.99 -1.32
C THR A 47 5.12 18.43 -0.67
N GLY A 48 6.09 18.79 -1.49
CA GLY A 48 7.37 19.32 -1.03
C GLY A 48 8.13 19.99 -2.16
N THR A 49 9.32 20.47 -1.83
CA THR A 49 10.21 21.17 -2.75
C THR A 49 11.62 20.71 -2.44
N VAL A 50 12.38 20.29 -3.44
CA VAL A 50 13.81 19.98 -3.25
C VAL A 50 14.66 20.94 -4.05
N ASN A 51 15.84 21.26 -3.51
CA ASN A 51 16.85 22.06 -4.19
C ASN A 51 18.28 21.60 -3.90
N ALA A 52 19.17 21.80 -4.86
CA ALA A 52 20.55 21.33 -4.78
C ALA A 52 21.37 22.03 -3.68
N ASP A 53 21.06 23.31 -3.41
CA ASP A 53 21.84 24.19 -2.56
C ASP A 53 21.41 24.22 -1.08
N GLY A 54 20.35 23.49 -0.72
CA GLY A 54 19.83 23.43 0.63
C GLY A 54 19.10 22.13 0.94
N ASP A 55 17.82 22.10 0.57
CA ASP A 55 16.88 21.02 0.83
C ASP A 55 16.99 19.92 -0.23
N GLN A 56 18.07 19.13 -0.17
CA GLN A 56 18.40 18.19 -1.24
C GLN A 56 17.54 16.93 -1.25
N ASP A 57 16.98 16.56 -0.09
CA ASP A 57 16.43 15.24 0.15
C ASP A 57 15.15 15.37 0.96
N ASP A 58 14.10 14.74 0.48
CA ASP A 58 12.81 14.66 1.15
C ASP A 58 12.40 13.19 1.31
N TYR A 59 11.98 12.80 2.51
CA TYR A 59 11.56 11.43 2.79
C TYR A 59 10.07 11.32 3.13
N TRP A 60 9.46 10.30 2.52
CA TRP A 60 8.11 9.84 2.81
C TRP A 60 8.15 8.39 3.26
N ARG A 61 7.30 8.04 4.22
CA ARG A 61 7.14 6.67 4.71
C ARG A 61 5.78 6.14 4.33
N ILE A 62 5.70 4.86 4.00
CA ILE A 62 4.43 4.14 3.87
C ILE A 62 4.53 2.82 4.60
N ASP A 63 3.49 2.52 5.37
CA ASP A 63 3.35 1.25 6.11
C ASP A 63 2.32 0.40 5.39
N LEU A 64 2.74 -0.82 5.05
CA LEU A 64 1.96 -1.80 4.31
C LEU A 64 1.69 -3.00 5.21
N ILE A 65 0.44 -3.47 5.18
CA ILE A 65 0.07 -4.72 5.82
C ILE A 65 0.45 -5.87 4.90
N ASN A 66 0.69 -7.05 5.47
CA ASN A 66 0.89 -8.25 4.70
C ASN A 66 -0.16 -8.41 3.58
N GLY A 67 0.31 -8.67 2.36
CA GLY A 67 -0.55 -8.75 1.16
C GLY A 67 -0.81 -7.42 0.43
N ASP A 68 -0.59 -6.27 1.08
CA ASP A 68 -0.78 -4.96 0.43
C ASP A 68 0.21 -4.76 -0.74
N ARG A 69 -0.28 -4.10 -1.78
CA ARG A 69 0.53 -3.54 -2.87
C ARG A 69 0.30 -2.04 -2.89
N VAL A 70 1.26 -1.26 -3.39
CA VAL A 70 1.05 0.19 -3.48
C VAL A 70 1.55 0.74 -4.80
N SER A 71 0.74 1.61 -5.40
CA SER A 71 1.15 2.46 -6.51
C SER A 71 1.50 3.85 -5.98
N ILE A 72 2.73 4.30 -6.24
CA ILE A 72 3.21 5.64 -5.91
C ILE A 72 3.33 6.42 -7.20
N SER A 73 2.75 7.62 -7.24
CA SER A 73 3.00 8.62 -8.29
C SER A 73 3.69 9.82 -7.70
N VAL A 74 4.74 10.31 -8.37
CA VAL A 74 5.38 11.59 -8.06
C VAL A 74 5.25 12.46 -9.30
N ASP A 75 4.46 13.51 -9.18
CA ASP A 75 4.28 14.55 -10.19
C ASP A 75 5.16 15.72 -9.79
N ALA A 76 6.09 16.12 -10.67
CA ALA A 76 7.02 17.20 -10.40
C ALA A 76 6.92 18.28 -11.48
N THR A 77 7.08 19.51 -11.05
CA THR A 77 7.04 20.70 -11.89
C THR A 77 8.23 21.56 -11.53
N TRP A 78 8.72 22.31 -12.52
CA TRP A 78 9.79 23.28 -12.29
C TRP A 78 9.48 24.20 -11.09
N GLY A 79 10.42 24.27 -10.15
CA GLY A 79 10.32 25.10 -8.95
C GLY A 79 10.79 26.52 -9.25
N ALA A 80 9.85 27.42 -9.48
CA ALA A 80 10.17 28.82 -9.75
C ALA A 80 10.60 29.55 -8.45
N GLY A 81 11.89 29.67 -8.16
CA GLY A 81 12.36 30.71 -7.22
C GLY A 81 13.40 30.35 -6.16
N THR A 82 14.25 29.36 -6.38
CA THR A 82 15.34 28.98 -5.45
C THR A 82 16.67 29.69 -5.71
N GLY A 83 16.84 30.37 -6.85
CA GLY A 83 17.76 31.50 -6.97
C GLY A 83 19.11 31.24 -7.64
N ASP A 84 19.29 30.13 -8.34
CA ASP A 84 20.53 29.85 -9.05
C ASP A 84 20.48 30.26 -10.51
N ASP A 85 20.36 31.57 -10.79
CA ASP A 85 20.41 32.11 -12.15
C ASP A 85 21.64 31.57 -12.91
N CYS A 86 21.42 30.58 -13.78
CA CYS A 86 22.45 30.16 -14.72
C CYS A 86 22.75 31.33 -15.66
N GLY A 87 23.91 31.97 -15.43
CA GLY A 87 24.31 33.20 -16.09
C GLY A 87 24.02 33.21 -17.59
N TRP A 88 23.02 34.00 -17.97
CA TRP A 88 22.50 34.17 -19.32
C TRP A 88 23.57 34.64 -20.30
N TRP A 89 24.42 33.77 -20.90
CA TRP A 89 25.15 34.07 -22.16
C TRP A 89 25.79 32.84 -22.84
N ILE A 90 25.09 32.34 -23.87
CA ILE A 90 25.63 31.70 -25.10
C ILE A 90 25.37 30.18 -25.17
N PHE A 91 24.52 29.84 -26.15
CA PHE A 91 24.01 28.53 -26.59
C PHE A 91 22.66 28.15 -25.97
N GLY A 92 21.70 27.89 -26.85
CA GLY A 92 20.27 27.84 -26.55
C GLY A 92 19.86 26.53 -25.91
N ASP A 93 20.17 26.39 -24.63
CA ASP A 93 19.88 25.20 -23.86
C ASP A 93 18.66 25.48 -22.99
N THR A 94 17.66 24.62 -23.16
CA THR A 94 16.38 24.61 -22.44
C THR A 94 16.64 24.40 -20.95
N ASP A 95 15.85 25.05 -20.11
CA ASP A 95 15.77 24.92 -18.66
C ASP A 95 15.62 23.45 -18.22
N HIS A 96 16.74 22.78 -17.94
CA HIS A 96 16.81 21.39 -17.51
C HIS A 96 16.81 21.34 -15.99
N TRP A 97 15.80 20.71 -15.40
CA TRP A 97 15.85 20.28 -14.00
C TRP A 97 15.84 18.76 -13.95
N GLU A 98 16.73 18.17 -13.14
CA GLU A 98 16.85 16.73 -12.94
C GLU A 98 16.80 16.35 -11.46
N GLY A 99 15.92 15.42 -11.14
CA GLY A 99 15.76 14.84 -9.81
C GLY A 99 15.75 13.32 -9.83
N LYS A 100 15.68 12.74 -8.64
CA LYS A 100 15.62 11.30 -8.42
C LYS A 100 14.50 10.95 -7.44
N VAL A 101 13.81 9.87 -7.74
CA VAL A 101 12.89 9.18 -6.81
C VAL A 101 13.48 7.82 -6.51
N LYS A 102 13.87 7.63 -5.26
CA LYS A 102 14.52 6.42 -4.75
C LYS A 102 13.58 5.71 -3.79
N PHE A 103 13.49 4.39 -3.91
CA PHE A 103 12.67 3.55 -3.05
C PHE A 103 13.58 2.71 -2.17
N ARG A 104 13.29 2.73 -0.87
CA ARG A 104 14.13 2.12 0.15
C ARG A 104 13.31 1.22 1.07
N ASN A 105 13.96 0.19 1.59
CA ASN A 105 13.41 -0.65 2.66
C ASN A 105 13.62 0.02 4.03
N SER A 106 13.12 -0.63 5.10
CA SER A 106 13.29 -0.17 6.48
C SER A 106 14.72 -0.22 7.02
N ALA A 107 15.63 -0.94 6.37
CA ALA A 107 17.07 -0.92 6.68
C ALA A 107 17.80 0.28 6.03
N GLY A 108 17.11 1.02 5.15
CA GLY A 108 17.66 2.14 4.38
C GLY A 108 18.32 1.73 3.05
N ASP A 109 18.30 0.45 2.69
CA ASP A 109 18.84 -0.03 1.42
C ASP A 109 18.02 0.53 0.27
N GLU A 110 18.70 1.02 -0.76
CA GLU A 110 18.09 1.45 -2.01
C GLU A 110 17.77 0.25 -2.90
N LEU A 111 16.50 0.08 -3.23
CA LEU A 111 16.01 -1.04 -4.04
C LEU A 111 15.69 -0.61 -5.48
N LEU A 112 15.26 0.63 -5.66
CA LEU A 112 14.96 1.19 -6.98
C LEU A 112 15.30 2.68 -7.02
N GLU A 113 15.81 3.14 -8.15
CA GLU A 113 15.98 4.56 -8.47
C GLU A 113 15.29 4.87 -9.81
N ARG A 114 14.62 6.01 -9.88
CA ARG A 114 14.06 6.60 -11.10
C ARG A 114 14.50 8.05 -11.23
N THR A 115 14.94 8.43 -12.42
CA THR A 115 15.17 9.84 -12.76
C THR A 115 13.83 10.50 -13.07
N ILE A 116 13.62 11.72 -12.56
CA ILE A 116 12.50 12.59 -12.91
C ILE A 116 13.06 13.91 -13.43
N LYS A 117 12.74 14.28 -14.67
CA LYS A 117 13.30 15.47 -15.30
C LYS A 117 12.46 16.00 -16.44
N SER A 118 12.66 17.27 -16.76
CA SER A 118 11.96 17.95 -17.85
C SER A 118 12.71 19.19 -18.30
N ASP A 119 12.45 19.60 -19.54
CA ASP A 119 12.98 20.81 -20.16
C ASP A 119 11.92 21.94 -20.05
N GLY A 120 11.59 22.34 -18.81
CA GLY A 120 10.65 23.46 -18.52
C GLY A 120 9.15 23.10 -18.36
N GLY A 121 8.78 21.81 -18.38
CA GLY A 121 7.39 21.34 -18.21
C GLY A 121 7.18 20.42 -17.01
N PRO A 122 5.93 20.13 -16.60
CA PRO A 122 5.65 19.10 -15.61
C PRO A 122 5.99 17.72 -16.16
N THR A 123 6.42 16.82 -15.28
CA THR A 123 6.66 15.41 -15.59
C THR A 123 6.26 14.55 -14.40
N SER A 124 6.14 13.24 -14.61
CA SER A 124 5.80 12.34 -13.53
C SER A 124 6.50 10.99 -13.65
N VAL A 125 6.63 10.34 -12.51
CA VAL A 125 7.07 8.95 -12.41
C VAL A 125 6.07 8.18 -11.56
N SER A 126 5.77 6.96 -11.97
CA SER A 126 4.94 6.05 -11.18
C SER A 126 5.68 4.73 -10.96
N VAL A 127 5.50 4.16 -9.77
CA VAL A 127 6.14 2.91 -9.34
C VAL A 127 5.15 2.09 -8.54
N ASP A 128 5.02 0.83 -8.93
CA ASP A 128 4.24 -0.17 -8.19
C ASP A 128 5.17 -1.00 -7.30
N ILE A 129 4.88 -1.01 -6.01
CA ILE A 129 5.62 -1.74 -4.98
C ILE A 129 4.82 -3.01 -4.64
N ASP A 130 5.50 -4.15 -4.71
CA ASP A 130 5.01 -5.45 -4.29
C ASP A 130 6.02 -6.06 -3.31
N PRO A 131 5.82 -5.89 -1.98
CA PRO A 131 6.75 -6.38 -0.95
C PRO A 131 6.97 -7.90 -0.96
N ALA A 132 6.04 -8.68 -1.52
CA ALA A 132 6.17 -10.13 -1.62
C ALA A 132 7.03 -10.54 -2.83
N SER A 133 7.13 -9.71 -3.87
CA SER A 133 7.93 -10.03 -5.05
C SER A 133 9.44 -9.97 -4.81
N SER A 134 10.18 -10.81 -5.54
CA SER A 134 11.64 -10.81 -5.51
C SER A 134 12.27 -9.52 -6.06
N SER A 135 11.55 -8.77 -6.91
CA SER A 135 11.97 -7.45 -7.39
C SER A 135 12.12 -6.43 -6.26
N TRP A 136 11.39 -6.65 -5.17
CA TRP A 136 11.38 -5.80 -3.98
C TRP A 136 12.02 -6.51 -2.77
N GLY A 137 12.79 -7.57 -3.01
CA GLY A 137 13.48 -8.32 -1.94
C GLY A 137 12.59 -9.33 -1.20
N GLY A 138 11.36 -9.54 -1.64
CA GLY A 138 10.44 -10.54 -1.10
C GLY A 138 10.75 -11.96 -1.55
N THR A 139 10.21 -12.94 -0.82
CA THR A 139 10.43 -14.38 -1.07
C THR A 139 9.29 -15.07 -1.83
N GLY A 140 8.32 -14.31 -2.35
CA GLY A 140 7.13 -14.84 -3.03
C GLY A 140 6.04 -15.37 -2.09
N THR A 141 6.24 -15.24 -0.77
CA THR A 141 5.23 -15.44 0.26
C THR A 141 4.79 -14.08 0.80
N PRO A 142 3.57 -13.95 1.33
CA PRO A 142 3.16 -12.76 2.06
C PRO A 142 4.26 -12.41 3.10
N ASN A 143 4.77 -11.19 3.04
CA ASN A 143 6.05 -10.79 3.65
C ASN A 143 5.87 -10.01 4.95
N GLY A 144 4.83 -10.35 5.71
CA GLY A 144 4.43 -9.65 6.91
C GLY A 144 4.18 -8.16 6.69
N ASN A 145 3.97 -7.44 7.78
CA ASN A 145 3.86 -5.99 7.72
C ASN A 145 5.23 -5.36 7.40
N THR A 146 5.25 -4.41 6.45
CA THR A 146 6.49 -3.79 5.99
C THR A 146 6.39 -2.26 5.98
N SER A 147 7.52 -1.60 6.21
CA SER A 147 7.66 -0.15 6.09
C SER A 147 8.61 0.18 4.94
N TRP A 148 8.17 1.09 4.09
CA TRP A 148 8.87 1.51 2.88
C TRP A 148 9.08 3.01 2.90
N TYR A 149 10.18 3.44 2.28
CA TYR A 149 10.57 4.84 2.25
C TYR A 149 10.78 5.31 0.82
N ILE A 150 10.20 6.46 0.49
CA ILE A 150 10.35 7.12 -0.80
C ILE A 150 11.17 8.37 -0.54
N GLN A 151 12.36 8.42 -1.13
CA GLN A 151 13.24 9.57 -1.09
C GLN A 151 13.13 10.33 -2.42
N ILE A 152 12.77 11.60 -2.34
CA ILE A 152 12.77 12.53 -3.45
C ILE A 152 14.01 13.39 -3.29
N ARG A 153 14.82 13.50 -4.35
CA ARG A 153 16.13 14.11 -4.26
C ARG A 153 16.43 14.99 -5.47
N SER A 154 16.90 16.21 -5.23
CA SER A 154 17.51 17.05 -6.27
C SER A 154 18.86 16.49 -6.71
N SER A 155 19.13 16.44 -8.02
CA SER A 155 20.38 15.83 -8.52
C SER A 155 21.62 16.70 -8.32
N GLY A 156 21.46 18.03 -8.26
CA GLY A 156 22.57 18.99 -8.15
C GLY A 156 23.64 18.86 -9.24
N THR A 157 23.26 18.30 -10.38
CA THR A 157 24.08 18.08 -11.57
C THR A 157 24.13 19.30 -12.48
N ASP A 158 23.05 20.07 -12.54
CA ASP A 158 22.95 21.33 -13.28
C ASP A 158 22.66 22.50 -12.32
N CYS A 159 22.74 23.73 -12.84
CA CYS A 159 22.52 24.95 -12.07
C CYS A 159 21.04 25.27 -11.78
N GLU A 160 20.11 24.38 -12.12
CA GLU A 160 18.68 24.50 -11.77
C GLU A 160 18.03 23.10 -11.61
N ASP A 161 18.43 22.33 -10.59
CA ASP A 161 17.81 21.03 -10.28
C ASP A 161 16.70 21.12 -9.23
N ASP A 162 16.07 22.29 -9.15
CA ASP A 162 15.11 22.61 -8.10
C ASP A 162 13.69 22.42 -8.64
N TYR A 163 12.90 21.66 -7.91
CA TYR A 163 11.55 21.31 -8.36
C TYR A 163 10.58 21.13 -7.21
N ASP A 164 9.35 21.53 -7.50
CA ASP A 164 8.19 21.27 -6.66
C ASP A 164 7.62 19.91 -7.04
N TYR A 165 7.12 19.15 -6.06
CA TYR A 165 6.46 17.88 -6.34
C TYR A 165 5.21 17.66 -5.52
N THR A 166 4.35 16.80 -6.04
CA THR A 166 3.24 16.16 -5.34
C THR A 166 3.43 14.65 -5.42
N ILE A 167 3.49 13.99 -4.27
CA ILE A 167 3.51 12.54 -4.17
C ILE A 167 2.10 12.05 -3.83
N THR A 168 1.65 10.98 -4.47
CA THR A 168 0.35 10.34 -4.20
C THR A 168 0.56 8.85 -3.99
N ALA A 169 -0.07 8.29 -2.96
CA ALA A 169 -0.06 6.86 -2.68
C ALA A 169 -1.46 6.26 -2.83
N ASN A 170 -1.54 5.09 -3.46
CA ASN A 170 -2.76 4.30 -3.56
C ASN A 170 -2.45 2.84 -3.22
N ILE A 171 -2.93 2.39 -2.06
CA ILE A 171 -2.69 1.05 -1.55
C ILE A 171 -3.81 0.14 -2.07
N ASP A 172 -3.43 -0.90 -2.79
CA ASP A 172 -4.30 -2.02 -3.16
C ASP A 172 -4.33 -3.01 -2.00
N THR A 173 -5.54 -3.31 -1.54
CA THR A 173 -5.81 -4.08 -0.33
C THR A 173 -6.54 -5.37 -0.62
N ASP A 174 -6.74 -5.71 -1.90
CA ASP A 174 -7.51 -6.89 -2.32
C ASP A 174 -6.87 -8.19 -1.81
N ASP A 175 -5.54 -8.22 -1.70
CA ASP A 175 -4.76 -9.35 -1.19
C ASP A 175 -4.37 -9.20 0.30
N ARG A 176 -4.86 -8.17 1.01
CA ARG A 176 -4.46 -7.90 2.41
C ARG A 176 -4.84 -9.08 3.30
N ASP A 177 -3.91 -9.51 4.15
CA ASP A 177 -4.05 -10.64 5.07
C ASP A 177 -3.41 -10.24 6.42
N ARG A 178 -4.21 -9.69 7.33
CA ARG A 178 -3.74 -9.05 8.58
C ARG A 178 -3.18 -10.03 9.60
N ASP A 179 -3.70 -11.24 9.63
CA ASP A 179 -3.34 -12.25 10.61
C ASP A 179 -2.39 -13.32 10.04
N GLU A 180 -2.05 -13.19 8.76
CA GLU A 180 -1.02 -13.94 8.05
C GLU A 180 -1.33 -15.44 7.93
N ASP A 181 -2.61 -15.78 7.84
CA ASP A 181 -3.10 -17.15 7.78
C ASP A 181 -3.36 -17.65 6.34
N THR A 182 -3.04 -16.82 5.34
CA THR A 182 -3.18 -17.03 3.90
C THR A 182 -4.58 -16.86 3.33
N PHE A 183 -5.56 -16.50 4.14
CA PHE A 183 -6.87 -16.04 3.69
C PHE A 183 -6.86 -14.50 3.63
N PRO A 184 -7.05 -13.89 2.45
CA PRO A 184 -7.21 -12.44 2.38
C PRO A 184 -8.40 -11.98 3.23
N ASP A 185 -8.27 -10.84 3.90
CA ASP A 185 -9.24 -10.27 4.84
C ASP A 185 -10.66 -10.21 4.25
N ASP A 186 -10.78 -9.95 2.94
CA ASP A 186 -12.06 -9.84 2.24
C ASP A 186 -12.74 -11.21 1.99
N ASP A 187 -11.97 -12.30 2.05
CA ASP A 187 -12.39 -13.69 1.90
C ASP A 187 -12.33 -14.48 3.24
N ASP A 188 -11.90 -13.83 4.33
CA ASP A 188 -11.74 -14.42 5.66
C ASP A 188 -12.92 -14.05 6.59
N ASP A 189 -13.53 -15.06 7.21
CA ASP A 189 -14.59 -14.89 8.21
C ASP A 189 -14.04 -14.51 9.61
N CYS A 190 -12.72 -14.56 9.80
CA CYS A 190 -11.97 -14.30 11.03
C CYS A 190 -10.68 -13.44 10.81
N PRO A 191 -10.74 -12.26 10.16
CA PRO A 191 -9.59 -11.49 9.64
C PRO A 191 -8.60 -10.91 10.68
N GLU A 192 -8.76 -11.27 11.94
CA GLU A 192 -7.91 -10.83 13.05
C GLU A 192 -7.45 -12.02 13.90
N THR A 193 -7.73 -13.26 13.48
CA THR A 193 -7.47 -14.48 14.25
C THR A 193 -7.11 -15.63 13.31
N PRO A 194 -5.83 -16.02 13.27
CA PRO A 194 -5.36 -16.98 12.29
C PRO A 194 -6.10 -18.31 12.39
N GLY A 195 -6.48 -18.85 11.24
CA GLY A 195 -7.17 -20.11 11.16
C GLY A 195 -6.81 -20.93 9.94
N THR A 196 -7.54 -22.03 9.77
CA THR A 196 -7.30 -23.00 8.69
C THR A 196 -8.58 -23.62 8.16
N SER A 197 -9.75 -23.22 8.70
CA SER A 197 -11.04 -23.68 8.23
C SER A 197 -11.29 -23.24 6.78
N THR A 198 -11.91 -24.10 5.99
CA THR A 198 -12.15 -23.88 4.55
C THR A 198 -13.59 -24.21 4.12
N GLN A 199 -14.43 -24.70 5.03
CA GLN A 199 -15.68 -25.38 4.65
C GLN A 199 -16.95 -24.62 5.03
N ASP A 200 -16.98 -23.94 6.17
CA ASP A 200 -18.12 -23.16 6.64
C ASP A 200 -17.75 -21.71 7.00
N ARG A 201 -16.56 -21.53 7.58
CA ARG A 201 -16.01 -20.24 7.98
C ARG A 201 -14.54 -20.16 7.54
N ASN A 202 -14.25 -19.56 6.40
CA ASN A 202 -12.89 -19.49 5.88
C ASN A 202 -11.98 -18.68 6.83
N GLY A 203 -10.71 -19.05 6.93
CA GLY A 203 -9.70 -18.39 7.80
C GLY A 203 -9.98 -18.43 9.30
N CYS A 204 -11.07 -19.07 9.74
CA CYS A 204 -11.33 -19.25 11.15
C CYS A 204 -10.58 -20.45 11.76
N VAL A 205 -10.35 -20.36 13.08
CA VAL A 205 -9.73 -21.43 13.87
C VAL A 205 -10.47 -22.76 13.67
N ASP A 206 -9.77 -23.74 13.09
CA ASP A 206 -10.16 -25.14 13.02
C ASP A 206 -9.32 -25.91 14.05
N GLY A 207 -9.97 -26.35 15.12
CA GLY A 207 -9.29 -26.96 16.26
C GLY A 207 -8.91 -28.43 16.04
N ASP A 208 -9.58 -29.14 15.14
CA ASP A 208 -9.41 -30.57 14.94
C ASP A 208 -8.98 -30.97 13.53
N GLY A 209 -8.89 -30.00 12.62
CA GLY A 209 -8.32 -30.12 11.28
C GLY A 209 -9.25 -30.79 10.28
N ASP A 210 -10.57 -30.77 10.53
CA ASP A 210 -11.57 -31.39 9.66
C ASP A 210 -12.08 -30.45 8.55
N GLY A 211 -11.62 -29.19 8.56
CA GLY A 211 -11.95 -28.14 7.62
C GLY A 211 -13.09 -27.23 8.06
N PHE A 212 -13.73 -27.49 9.22
CA PHE A 212 -14.79 -26.66 9.78
C PHE A 212 -14.28 -25.82 10.97
N GLY A 213 -14.84 -24.62 11.13
CA GLY A 213 -14.49 -23.73 12.24
C GLY A 213 -14.97 -24.27 13.60
N GLN A 214 -14.14 -24.11 14.63
CA GLN A 214 -14.39 -24.59 16.00
C GLN A 214 -15.72 -24.10 16.62
N ILE A 215 -16.20 -22.92 16.22
CA ILE A 215 -17.47 -22.36 16.72
C ILE A 215 -18.68 -22.65 15.82
N GLY A 216 -18.48 -23.51 14.82
CA GLY A 216 -19.49 -24.09 13.93
C GLY A 216 -19.67 -25.60 14.08
N GLU A 217 -19.00 -26.24 15.05
CA GLU A 217 -19.01 -27.71 15.22
C GLU A 217 -20.43 -28.26 15.37
N MET A 218 -20.99 -28.69 14.23
CA MET A 218 -21.89 -29.82 14.18
C MET A 218 -20.99 -31.06 14.19
N PRO A 219 -21.27 -32.07 15.03
CA PRO A 219 -20.35 -33.18 15.22
C PRO A 219 -20.04 -33.85 13.88
N SER A 220 -18.78 -33.80 13.46
CA SER A 220 -18.33 -34.45 12.23
C SER A 220 -18.74 -35.93 12.27
N PRO A 221 -19.34 -36.50 11.21
CA PRO A 221 -19.69 -37.93 11.18
C PRO A 221 -18.46 -38.86 11.12
N MET A 222 -17.24 -38.38 11.41
CA MET A 222 -16.00 -39.14 11.28
C MET A 222 -15.13 -39.18 12.55
N LYS A 223 -15.77 -39.36 13.71
CA LYS A 223 -15.17 -40.09 14.85
C LYS A 223 -15.93 -41.39 15.14
N VAL A 224 -16.25 -42.16 14.09
CA VAL A 224 -16.64 -43.58 14.21
C VAL A 224 -15.78 -44.45 13.29
N ALA A 225 -14.48 -44.58 13.58
CA ALA A 225 -13.68 -45.72 13.14
C ALA A 225 -12.29 -45.78 13.82
N ASN A 226 -12.22 -46.06 15.12
CA ASN A 226 -11.42 -47.18 15.68
C ASN A 226 -11.46 -47.16 17.21
N GLY A 227 -12.50 -47.78 17.75
CA GLY A 227 -12.65 -48.03 19.19
C GLY A 227 -13.73 -49.07 19.47
N LEU A 228 -13.95 -50.01 18.54
CA LEU A 228 -14.73 -51.22 18.83
C LEU A 228 -13.88 -52.14 19.72
N THR A 229 -13.90 -51.90 21.04
CA THR A 229 -13.96 -53.03 21.97
C THR A 229 -15.42 -53.18 22.36
N LYS A 230 -16.16 -53.91 21.52
CA LYS A 230 -17.45 -54.49 21.87
C LYS A 230 -17.20 -55.49 22.99
N THR A 231 -17.21 -55.03 24.24
CA THR A 231 -17.35 -55.95 25.38
C THR A 231 -18.73 -56.56 25.25
N LYS A 232 -18.73 -57.79 24.76
CA LYS A 232 -19.82 -58.73 24.73
C LYS A 232 -20.63 -58.59 26.04
N MET A 233 -21.88 -58.17 25.94
CA MET A 233 -22.86 -58.43 26.99
C MET A 233 -23.33 -59.86 26.77
N ASP A 234 -22.66 -60.80 27.43
CA ASP A 234 -23.10 -62.17 27.59
C ASP A 234 -24.36 -62.15 28.47
N SER A 235 -25.50 -62.43 27.84
CA SER A 235 -26.73 -62.78 28.53
C SER A 235 -26.53 -64.13 29.24
N GLU A 236 -26.28 -64.12 30.56
CA GLU A 236 -26.50 -65.29 31.40
C GLU A 236 -27.58 -65.01 32.46
N THR A 237 -28.76 -65.52 32.11
CA THR A 237 -29.85 -66.05 32.92
C THR A 237 -29.75 -65.95 34.44
N ILE A 238 -30.73 -65.26 35.02
CA ILE A 238 -31.17 -65.41 36.41
C ILE A 238 -31.63 -66.86 36.63
N GLN A 239 -30.97 -67.60 37.52
CA GLN A 239 -31.61 -68.71 38.23
C GLN A 239 -31.53 -68.49 39.74
N MET A 240 -32.72 -68.48 40.33
CA MET A 240 -32.97 -68.57 41.77
C MET A 240 -32.69 -69.99 42.27
N ALA A 241 -31.89 -70.11 43.33
CA ALA A 241 -31.99 -71.13 44.38
C ALA A 241 -31.13 -70.69 45.57
#